data_AF-D8R8J6-F1
#
_entry.id   AF-D8R8J6-F1
#
_cell.length_a   1.000
_cell.length_b   1.000
_cell.length_c   1.000
_cell.angle_alpha   90.00
_cell.angle_beta   90.00
_cell.angle_gamma   90.00
#
_symmetry.space_group_name_H-M   'P 1'
#
loop_
_entity.id
_entity.type
_entity.pdbx_description
1 polymer ?
#
loop_
_entity_poly.entity_id
_entity_poly.type
_entity_poly.pdbx_seq_one_letter_code
_entity_poly.pdbx_strand_id
1 'polypeptide(L)' 'KIRKPYTITKSRENWADEEHDKFLEALHLFDRDWKKIEAFVGSKTVIQIRSHAQKYFLKVQRNGTGEHVPPPRPKRK' A
#
# COMPACT_ATOMS: atom_id res chain seq x y z
N LYS A 1 12.49 -28.15 6.69
CA LYS A 1 13.49 -27.18 6.16
C LYS A 1 13.56 -25.99 7.11
N ILE A 2 14.67 -25.79 7.82
CA ILE A 2 14.85 -24.67 8.76
C ILE A 2 14.94 -23.38 7.92
N ARG A 3 14.09 -22.38 8.24
CA ARG A 3 14.14 -21.08 7.55
C ARG A 3 15.42 -20.36 7.97
N LYS A 4 16.04 -19.63 7.04
CA LYS A 4 17.15 -18.73 7.38
C LYS A 4 16.68 -17.77 8.50
N PRO A 5 17.51 -17.51 9.53
CA PRO A 5 17.16 -16.58 10.59
C PRO A 5 16.83 -15.21 9.99
N TYR A 6 15.72 -14.63 10.42
CA TYR A 6 15.31 -13.29 9.98
C TYR A 6 16.20 -12.26 10.65
N THR A 7 17.12 -11.67 9.89
CA THR A 7 17.92 -10.52 10.32
C THR A 7 17.31 -9.26 9.73
N ILE A 8 16.72 -8.40 10.58
CA ILE A 8 16.25 -7.09 10.14
C ILE A 8 17.48 -6.19 9.99
N THR A 9 17.88 -5.91 8.75
CA THR A 9 19.09 -5.13 8.46
C THR A 9 18.79 -3.64 8.24
N LYS A 10 17.53 -3.28 7.99
CA LYS A 10 17.09 -1.89 7.76
C LYS A 10 15.99 -1.51 8.74
N SER A 11 16.05 -0.29 9.26
CA SER A 11 15.00 0.30 10.10
C SER A 11 13.68 0.39 9.33
N ARG A 12 12.56 0.25 10.05
CA ARG A 12 11.23 0.40 9.45
C ARG A 12 10.96 1.87 9.20
N GLU A 13 10.57 2.19 7.97
CA GLU A 13 10.10 3.51 7.61
C GLU A 13 8.61 3.63 7.96
N ASN A 14 8.26 4.66 8.72
CA ASN A 14 6.87 4.95 9.10
C ASN A 14 6.15 5.67 7.95
N TRP A 15 4.83 5.51 7.91
CA TRP A 15 3.94 6.31 7.07
C TRP A 15 3.52 7.53 7.86
N ALA A 16 3.93 8.71 7.44
CA ALA A 16 3.42 9.96 7.98
C ALA A 16 2.02 10.26 7.43
N ASP A 17 1.23 11.06 8.15
CA ASP A 17 -0.14 11.41 7.74
C ASP A 17 -0.15 12.10 6.36
N GLU A 18 0.78 13.03 6.12
CA GLU A 18 0.93 13.69 4.81
C GLU A 18 1.22 12.72 3.65
N GLU A 19 2.01 11.67 3.90
CA GLU A 19 2.30 10.64 2.90
C GLU A 19 1.09 9.73 2.69
N HIS A 20 0.31 9.50 3.75
CA HIS A 20 -0.91 8.74 3.67
C HIS A 20 -1.96 9.46 2.83
N ASP A 21 -2.13 10.76 3.04
CA ASP A 21 -3.06 11.59 2.27
C ASP A 21 -2.69 11.60 0.79
N LYS A 22 -1.41 11.78 0.46
CA LYS A 22 -0.90 11.64 -0.92
C LYS A 22 -1.16 10.26 -1.51
N PHE A 23 -1.02 9.20 -0.70
CA PHE A 23 -1.36 7.86 -1.15
C PHE A 23 -2.85 7.71 -1.48
N LEU A 24 -3.75 8.27 -0.68
CA LEU A 24 -5.20 8.21 -0.92
C LEU A 24 -5.60 9.01 -2.15
N GLU A 25 -5.01 10.19 -2.35
CA GLU A 25 -5.22 11.01 -3.54
C GLU A 25 -4.72 10.28 -4.80
N ALA A 26 -3.50 9.74 -4.75
CA ALA A 26 -2.94 8.95 -5.84
C ALA A 26 -3.74 7.68 -6.12
N LEU A 27 -4.31 7.05 -5.09
CA LEU A 27 -5.18 5.88 -5.22
C LEU A 27 -6.47 6.23 -5.95
N HIS A 28 -7.05 7.42 -5.72
CA HIS A 28 -8.22 7.90 -6.46
C HIS A 28 -7.88 8.27 -7.90
N LEU A 29 -6.70 8.87 -8.15
CA LEU A 29 -6.30 9.29 -9.49
C LEU A 29 -5.84 8.14 -10.40
N PHE A 30 -5.16 7.14 -9.83
CA PHE A 30 -4.45 6.10 -10.57
C PHE A 30 -4.90 4.67 -10.25
N ASP A 31 -5.96 4.52 -9.44
CA ASP A 31 -6.46 3.24 -8.95
C ASP A 31 -5.36 2.39 -8.32
N ARG A 32 -4.94 1.32 -9.00
CA ARG A 32 -3.91 0.37 -8.54
C ARG A 32 -2.65 0.41 -9.37
N ASP A 33 -2.41 1.52 -10.08
CA ASP A 33 -1.15 1.75 -10.78
C ASP A 33 -0.07 2.19 -9.78
N TRP A 34 0.52 1.20 -9.12
CA TRP A 34 1.50 1.44 -8.05
C TRP A 34 2.75 2.19 -8.51
N LYS A 35 3.10 2.14 -9.80
CA LYS A 35 4.24 2.90 -10.33
C LYS A 35 3.92 4.40 -10.40
N LYS A 36 2.69 4.74 -10.79
CA LYS A 36 2.24 6.15 -10.78
C LYS A 36 2.07 6.66 -9.36
N ILE A 37 1.55 5.81 -8.45
CA ILE A 37 1.42 6.16 -7.03
C ILE A 37 2.81 6.37 -6.40
N GLU A 38 3.82 5.55 -6.74
CA GLU A 38 5.20 5.78 -6.32
C GLU A 38 5.73 7.14 -6.78
N ALA A 39 5.54 7.46 -8.06
CA ALA A 39 5.97 8.75 -8.60
C ALA A 39 5.25 9.93 -7.94
N PHE A 40 3.99 9.76 -7.53
CA PHE A 40 3.20 10.80 -6.87
C PHE A 40 3.59 11.00 -5.40
N VAL A 41 3.79 9.90 -4.65
CA VAL A 41 4.19 9.96 -3.24
C VAL A 41 5.66 10.39 -3.11
N GLY A 42 6.54 9.90 -3.99
CA GLY A 42 7.96 10.25 -4.09
C GLY A 42 8.86 9.69 -2.97
N SER A 43 8.33 9.49 -1.76
CA SER A 43 9.08 9.06 -0.57
C SER A 43 9.02 7.56 -0.28
N LYS A 44 8.09 6.84 -0.89
CA LYS A 44 7.84 5.41 -0.65
C LYS A 44 7.95 4.62 -1.95
N THR A 45 8.61 3.48 -1.88
CA THR A 45 8.78 2.58 -3.03
C THR A 45 7.49 1.83 -3.38
N VAL A 46 7.39 1.32 -4.61
CA VAL A 46 6.27 0.44 -5.05
C VAL A 46 5.98 -0.69 -4.06
N ILE A 47 7.01 -1.30 -3.49
CA ILE A 47 6.87 -2.43 -2.56
C ILE A 47 6.21 -1.96 -1.26
N GLN A 48 6.64 -0.81 -0.73
CA GLN A 48 6.06 -0.21 0.48
C GLN A 48 4.63 0.22 0.25
N ILE A 49 4.35 0.87 -0.88
CA ILE A 49 3.01 1.29 -1.30
C ILE A 49 2.08 0.07 -1.38
N ARG A 50 2.52 -1.02 -2.01
CA ARG A 50 1.71 -2.24 -2.12
C ARG A 50 1.43 -2.88 -0.76
N SER A 51 2.44 -2.92 0.13
CA SER A 51 2.27 -3.44 1.48
C SER A 51 1.31 -2.57 2.31
N HIS A 52 1.41 -1.25 2.17
CA HIS A 52 0.51 -0.30 2.82
C HIS A 52 -0.91 -0.41 2.30
N ALA A 53 -1.10 -0.42 0.97
CA ALA A 53 -2.38 -0.63 0.33
C ALA A 53 -3.06 -1.92 0.80
N GLN A 54 -2.31 -3.02 0.94
CA GLN A 54 -2.85 -4.27 1.47
C GLN A 54 -3.40 -4.09 2.90
N LYS A 55 -2.64 -3.46 3.80
CA LYS A 55 -3.10 -3.19 5.17
C LYS A 55 -4.28 -2.23 5.18
N TYR A 56 -4.25 -1.20 4.33
CA TYR A 56 -5.31 -0.22 4.18
C TYR A 56 -6.61 -0.90 3.77
N PHE A 57 -6.60 -1.72 2.72
CA PHE A 57 -7.79 -2.45 2.26
C PHE A 57 -8.34 -3.41 3.31
N LEU A 58 -7.47 -4.10 4.05
CA LEU A 58 -7.91 -4.95 5.16
C LEU A 58 -8.55 -4.13 6.29
N LYS A 59 -8.00 -2.97 6.62
CA LYS A 59 -8.55 -2.06 7.63
C LYS A 59 -9.91 -1.53 7.20
N VAL A 60 -10.03 -1.09 5.94
CA VAL A 60 -11.28 -0.59 5.36
C VAL A 60 -12.36 -1.69 5.35
N GLN A 61 -12.02 -2.89 4.89
CA GLN A 61 -12.95 -4.02 4.87
C GLN A 61 -13.43 -4.40 6.28
N ARG A 62 -12.55 -4.35 7.29
CA ARG A 62 -12.92 -4.67 8.68
C ARG A 62 -13.77 -3.58 9.33
N ASN A 63 -13.47 -2.31 9.05
CA ASN A 63 -14.11 -1.19 9.70
C ASN A 63 -15.40 -0.74 8.98
N GLY A 64 -15.69 -1.28 7.78
CA GLY A 64 -16.88 -0.91 7.00
C GLY A 64 -16.90 0.55 6.57
N THR A 65 -15.76 1.25 6.66
CA THR A 65 -15.62 2.62 6.18
C THR A 65 -15.78 2.59 4.67
N GLY A 66 -16.77 3.27 4.10
CA GLY A 66 -17.04 3.34 2.65
C GLY A 66 -15.95 4.04 1.83
N GLU A 67 -14.71 4.01 2.31
CA GLU A 67 -13.50 4.47 1.65
C GLU A 67 -13.32 3.75 0.32
N HIS A 68 -12.93 4.52 -0.71
CA HIS A 68 -12.79 4.01 -2.07
C HIS A 68 -11.69 2.95 -2.14
N VAL A 69 -12.11 1.68 -2.16
CA VAL A 69 -11.23 0.54 -2.42
C VAL A 69 -11.47 0.10 -3.86
N PRO A 70 -10.49 0.28 -4.77
CA PRO A 70 -10.64 -0.19 -6.14
C PRO A 70 -10.93 -1.71 -6.13
N PRO A 71 -11.78 -2.22 -7.04
CA PRO A 71 -12.24 -3.61 -7.01
C PRO A 71 -11.06 -4.60 -7.11
N PRO A 72 -11.06 -5.74 -6.39
CA PRO A 72 -10.02 -6.78 -6.48
C PRO A 72 -9.70 -7.12 -7.94
N ARG A 73 -8.41 -7.13 -8.31
CA ARG A 73 -8.02 -7.47 -9.68
C ARG A 73 -8.53 -8.91 -9.90
N PRO A 74 -9.29 -9.18 -10.97
CA PRO A 74 -9.81 -10.51 -11.22
C PRO A 74 -8.64 -11.50 -11.27
N LYS A 75 -8.75 -12.58 -10.50
CA LYS A 75 -7.78 -13.68 -10.57
C LYS A 75 -7.86 -14.25 -11.99
N ARG A 76 -6.77 -14.14 -12.76
CA ARG A 76 -6.65 -14.90 -14.03
C ARG A 76 -6.76 -16.39 -13.67
N LYS A 77 -7.72 -17.09 -14.28
CA LYS A 77 -7.79 -18.56 -14.27
C LYS A 77 -6.61 -19.13 -15.05
#